data_AF-A0AA95L2C0-F1
#
_entry.id   AF-A0AA95L2C0-F1
#
_cell.length_a   1.000
_cell.length_b   1.000
_cell.length_c   1.000
_cell.angle_alpha   90.00
_cell.angle_beta   90.00
_cell.angle_gamma   90.00
#
_symmetry.space_group_name_H-M   'P 1'
#
loop_
_entity.id
_entity.type
_entity.pdbx_description
1 polymer ?
#
loop_
_entity_poly.entity_id
_entity_poly.type
_entity_poly.pdbx_seq_one_letter_code
_entity_poly.pdbx_strand_id
1 'polypeptide(L)'
;MYAHQMLSIIEDPFYDEEEDEIEPICKLETVEFLKIILLWAYETYKYKSERGVIDLEEADMVMKWIEQKMLEVKSIENESIK
;
A
#
# COMPACT_ATOMS: atom_id res chain seq x y z
N MET A 1 27.39 -6.01 4.02
CA MET A 1 26.61 -5.11 3.15
C MET A 1 25.38 -4.71 3.93
N TYR A 2 25.21 -3.42 4.24
CA TYR A 2 24.03 -2.93 4.96
C TYR A 2 22.83 -3.04 4.01
N ALA A 3 21.88 -3.93 4.32
CA ALA A 3 20.57 -3.91 3.69
C ALA A 3 19.95 -2.54 4.01
N HIS A 4 19.77 -1.69 2.99
CA HIS A 4 19.02 -0.45 3.17
C HIS A 4 17.56 -0.86 3.41
N GLN A 5 17.06 -0.71 4.64
CA GLN A 5 15.62 -0.76 4.89
C GLN A 5 14.97 0.41 4.13
N MET A 6 14.22 0.08 3.07
CA MET A 6 13.43 1.08 2.35
C MET A 6 12.18 1.38 3.18
N LEU A 7 12.17 2.53 3.82
CA LEU A 7 11.04 3.03 4.60
C LEU A 7 10.26 4.06 3.79
N SER A 8 8.95 4.00 3.87
CA SER A 8 8.02 5.04 3.44
C SER A 8 7.62 5.87 4.66
N ILE A 9 7.72 7.19 4.55
CA ILE A 9 7.38 8.13 5.62
C ILE A 9 6.08 8.82 5.23
N ILE A 10 5.08 8.76 6.11
CA ILE A 10 3.84 9.53 6.00
C ILE A 10 3.90 10.62 7.07
N GLU A 11 3.78 11.86 6.63
CA GLU A 11 3.89 13.07 7.45
C GLU A 11 2.54 13.80 7.47
N ASP A 12 2.18 14.40 8.61
CA ASP A 12 1.02 15.30 8.68
C ASP A 12 1.40 16.65 8.06
N PRO A 13 0.71 17.11 7.00
CA PRO A 13 1.01 18.40 6.39
C PRO A 13 0.69 19.60 7.29
N PHE A 14 0.01 19.40 8.43
CA PHE A 14 -0.35 20.44 9.39
C PHE A 14 0.44 20.39 10.70
N TYR A 15 1.45 19.53 10.80
CA TYR A 15 2.33 19.47 11.95
C TYR A 15 3.07 20.80 12.15
N ASP A 16 3.03 21.33 13.37
CA ASP A 16 3.80 22.50 13.79
C ASP A 16 4.79 22.10 14.90
N GLU A 17 6.09 22.14 14.58
CA GLU A 17 7.18 21.80 15.50
C GLU A 17 7.17 22.63 16.81
N GLU A 18 6.57 23.82 16.81
CA GLU A 18 6.52 24.69 17.98
C GLU A 18 5.24 24.51 18.83
N GLU A 19 4.14 24.01 18.24
CA GLU A 19 2.86 23.85 18.92
C GLU A 19 2.52 22.39 19.27
N ASP A 20 3.04 21.41 18.53
CA ASP A 20 2.67 20.01 18.68
C ASP A 20 3.68 19.19 19.51
N GLU A 21 3.18 18.51 20.55
CA GLU A 21 4.00 17.70 21.47
C GLU A 21 4.57 16.42 20.84
N ILE A 22 3.99 15.95 19.73
CA ILE A 22 4.35 14.67 19.10
C ILE A 22 4.45 14.88 17.59
N GLU A 23 5.63 14.57 17.03
CA GLU A 23 5.86 14.52 15.60
C GLU A 23 5.01 13.39 14.96
N PRO A 24 4.03 13.70 14.09
CA PRO A 24 3.09 12.73 13.52
C PRO A 24 3.72 12.02 12.30
N ILE A 25 4.91 11.43 12.49
CA ILE A 25 5.58 10.66 11.47
C ILE A 25 5.22 9.17 11.61
N CYS A 26 4.57 8.62 10.59
CA CYS A 26 4.41 7.18 10.44
C CYS A 26 5.49 6.63 9.51
N LYS A 27 6.38 5.79 10.05
CA LYS A 27 7.38 5.05 9.25
C LYS A 27 6.84 3.66 8.96
N LEU A 28 6.61 3.37 7.70
CA LEU A 28 6.17 2.07 7.21
C LEU A 28 7.31 1.44 6.42
N GLU A 29 7.50 0.12 6.56
CA GLU A 29 8.30 -0.58 5.58
C GLU A 29 7.64 -0.43 4.21
N THR A 30 8.42 -0.19 3.15
CA THR A 30 7.87 0.03 1.80
C THR A 30 7.00 -1.15 1.36
N VAL A 31 7.31 -2.35 1.84
CA VAL A 31 6.52 -3.56 1.63
C VAL A 31 5.15 -3.47 2.30
N GLU A 32 5.06 -2.99 3.54
CA GLU A 32 3.80 -2.76 4.25
C GLU A 32 2.96 -1.67 3.56
N PHE A 33 3.60 -0.59 3.13
CA PHE A 33 2.91 0.49 2.40
C PHE A 33 2.32 -0.01 1.07
N LEU A 34 3.06 -0.83 0.34
CA LEU A 34 2.57 -1.46 -0.90
C LEU A 34 1.34 -2.34 -0.65
N LYS A 35 1.29 -3.10 0.44
CA LYS A 35 0.10 -3.90 0.79
C LYS A 35 -1.14 -3.03 1.00
N ILE A 36 -0.99 -1.89 1.69
CA ILE A 36 -2.08 -0.95 1.93
C ILE A 36 -2.61 -0.39 0.60
N ILE A 37 -1.71 0.03 -0.31
CA ILE A 37 -2.09 0.53 -1.63
C ILE A 37 -2.82 -0.54 -2.44
N LEU A 38 -2.30 -1.76 -2.47
CA LEU A 38 -2.90 -2.86 -3.22
C LEU A 38 -4.29 -3.23 -2.69
N LEU A 39 -4.48 -3.25 -1.36
CA LEU A 39 -5.78 -3.50 -0.76
C LEU A 39 -6.77 -2.37 -1.08
N TRP A 40 -6.34 -1.12 -0.96
CA TRP A 40 -7.16 0.04 -1.31
C TRP A 40 -7.59 0.00 -2.79
N ALA A 41 -6.67 -0.33 -3.69
CA ALA A 41 -6.96 -0.46 -5.11
C ALA A 41 -7.99 -1.58 -5.35
N TYR A 42 -7.82 -2.75 -4.72
CA TYR A 42 -8.75 -3.88 -4.88
C TYR A 42 -10.18 -3.48 -4.48
N GLU A 43 -10.35 -2.95 -3.27
CA GLU A 43 -11.66 -2.55 -2.77
C GLU A 43 -12.27 -1.41 -3.60
N THR A 44 -11.45 -0.50 -4.13
CA THR A 44 -11.92 0.57 -5.02
C THR A 44 -12.47 0.03 -6.34
N TYR A 45 -11.75 -0.92 -6.97
CA TYR A 45 -12.22 -1.54 -8.21
C TYR A 45 -13.47 -2.38 -7.99
N LYS A 46 -13.49 -3.17 -6.92
CA LYS A 46 -14.68 -3.93 -6.51
C LYS A 46 -15.89 -3.01 -6.30
N TYR A 47 -15.75 -1.95 -5.51
CA TYR A 47 -16.81 -0.98 -5.26
C TYR A 47 -17.31 -0.29 -6.54
N LYS A 48 -16.39 0.16 -7.40
CA LYS A 48 -16.75 0.82 -8.68
C LYS A 48 -17.45 -0.13 -9.64
N SER A 49 -17.03 -1.39 -9.65
CA SER A 49 -17.65 -2.48 -10.43
C SER A 49 -19.07 -2.77 -9.96
N GLU A 50 -19.27 -2.94 -8.64
CA GLU A 50 -20.60 -3.10 -8.02
C GLU A 50 -21.55 -1.92 -8.30
N ARG A 51 -20.99 -0.73 -8.54
CA ARG A 51 -21.74 0.49 -8.86
C ARG A 51 -21.98 0.69 -10.36
N GLY A 52 -21.42 -0.16 -11.23
CA GLY A 52 -21.49 -0.01 -12.69
C GLY A 52 -20.76 1.23 -13.20
N VAL A 53 -19.78 1.74 -12.44
CA VAL A 53 -18.94 2.90 -12.83
C VAL A 53 -17.84 2.48 -13.80
N ILE A 54 -17.42 1.22 -13.73
CA ILE A 54 -16.40 0.62 -14.60
C ILE A 54 -16.94 -0.68 -15.20
N ASP A 55 -16.34 -1.09 -16.32
CA ASP A 55 -16.67 -2.36 -16.96
C ASP A 55 -16.28 -3.56 -16.07
N LEU A 56 -17.11 -4.61 -16.08
CA LEU A 56 -16.92 -5.78 -15.22
C LEU A 56 -15.69 -6.61 -15.62
N GLU A 57 -15.42 -6.75 -16.92
CA GLU A 57 -14.27 -7.49 -17.42
C GLU A 57 -12.98 -6.73 -17.10
N GLU A 58 -12.97 -5.41 -17.31
CA GLU A 58 -11.87 -4.55 -16.90
C GLU A 58 -11.60 -4.64 -15.38
N ALA A 59 -12.66 -4.56 -14.56
CA ALA A 59 -12.52 -4.66 -13.11
C ALA A 59 -11.94 -6.02 -12.67
N ASP A 60 -12.43 -7.12 -13.25
CA ASP A 60 -11.96 -8.47 -12.95
C ASP A 60 -10.49 -8.67 -13.36
N MET A 61 -10.09 -8.17 -14.53
CA MET A 61 -8.69 -8.21 -14.97
C MET A 61 -7.77 -7.46 -14.00
N VAL A 62 -8.15 -6.25 -13.57
CA VAL A 62 -7.35 -5.45 -12.64
C VAL A 62 -7.30 -6.11 -11.26
N MET A 63 -8.42 -6.60 -10.75
CA MET A 63 -8.47 -7.29 -9.44
C MET A 63 -7.59 -8.54 -9.42
N LYS A 64 -7.62 -9.36 -10.47
CA LYS A 64 -6.72 -10.53 -10.61
C LYS A 64 -5.25 -10.14 -10.67
N TRP A 65 -4.93 -9.05 -11.36
CA TRP A 65 -3.55 -8.52 -11.37
C TRP A 65 -3.12 -8.05 -9.98
N ILE A 66 -4.00 -7.40 -9.22
CA ILE A 66 -3.73 -6.98 -7.83
C ILE A 66 -3.48 -8.21 -6.93
N GLU A 67 -4.28 -9.26 -7.07
CA GLU A 67 -4.07 -10.52 -6.34
C GLU A 67 -2.71 -11.16 -6.65
N GLN A 68 -2.27 -11.13 -7.91
CA GLN A 68 -0.93 -11.58 -8.30
C GLN A 68 0.16 -10.70 -7.67
N LYS A 69 0.00 -9.37 -7.68
CA LYS A 69 0.94 -8.46 -7.03
C LYS A 69 1.04 -8.67 -5.52
N MET A 70 -0.06 -8.97 -4.85
CA MET A 70 -0.05 -9.33 -3.43
C MET A 70 0.80 -10.58 -3.15
N LEU A 71 0.83 -11.56 -4.06
CA LEU A 71 1.69 -12.75 -3.93
C LEU A 71 3.17 -12.41 -4.14
N GLU A 72 3.49 -11.56 -5.11
CA GLU A 72 4.85 -11.07 -5.32
C GLU A 72 5.37 -10.33 -4.07
N VAL A 73 4.57 -9.41 -3.52
CA VAL A 73 4.90 -8.67 -2.30
C VAL A 73 5.18 -9.62 -1.13
N LYS A 74 4.34 -10.65 -0.94
CA LYS A 74 4.58 -11.69 0.10
C LYS A 74 5.88 -12.48 -0.12
N SER A 75 6.30 -12.69 -1.36
CA SER A 75 7.58 -13.38 -1.62
C SER A 75 8.79 -12.54 -1.19
N ILE A 76 8.74 -11.22 -1.36
CA ILE A 76 9.79 -10.28 -0.95
C ILE A 76 9.96 -10.27 0.58
N GLU A 77 8.86 -10.38 1.33
CA GLU A 77 8.91 -10.52 2.79
C GLU A 77 9.66 -11.77 3.23
N ASN A 78 9.38 -12.91 2.58
CA ASN A 78 9.98 -14.19 2.92
C ASN A 78 11.48 -14.27 2.57
N GLU A 79 11.93 -13.51 1.57
CA GLU A 79 13.36 -13.37 1.24
C GLU A 79 14.11 -12.52 2.27
N SER A 80 13.42 -11.58 2.92
CA SER A 80 14.00 -10.70 3.95
C SER A 80 14.18 -11.38 5.32
N ILE A 81 13.66 -12.61 5.50
CA ILE A 81 13.70 -13.39 6.75
C ILE A 81 14.78 -14.50 6.71
N LYS A 82 15.57 -14.63 5.62
CA LYS A 82 16.70 -15.57 5.51
C LYS A 82 18.04 -14.90 5.77
#